data_AF-L0A936-F1
#
_entry.id   AF-L0A936-F1
#
_cell.length_a   1.000
_cell.length_b   1.000
_cell.length_c   1.000
_cell.angle_alpha   90.00
_cell.angle_beta   90.00
_cell.angle_gamma   90.00
#
_symmetry.space_group_name_H-M   'P 1'
#
loop_
_entity.id
_entity.type
_entity.pdbx_description
1 polymer ?
#
loop_
_entity_poly.entity_id
_entity_poly.type
_entity_poly.pdbx_seq_one_letter_code
_entity_poly.pdbx_strand_id
1 'polypeptide(L)'
;MSNSLRPTLTLIGLTALLASCGTSSQAPASPSGTTAPSVIGALALPSDAHPIQATSASSSNGDHAVTSNAWDDQLSTWWGADGLGEWVRFDLGSEKTVDALSLAWYRGDQRTARFDIELSRDGETWSKASDNTSSSGRSLDLERYNINDQKARYVRVVNHGNSENSAIGITEVVVHSASSNGDDKGRDDTPSSSGQTYYVDCDNGNDSDNGKTSGEAWASLHKVNRSDLDPGDRLLLKRGCSWAGPLNAHWSGKSDARIVIDAYGSGNLPLIRNGLPGAITIRGSYKTIQNVRVTADKPDSRDTGRCNGPVGWTVGFSFTSGSHHNTVQNSQASGLTAGVHLEDGATSNRVLRNRLTDNTVMSKNNNDNGNNDSGAWGVLINGDNNEVAYNYFEGNTACSEDYGVEGASLELYYAKRNYFHHNTSINDTTFAELGGSRDNRSEYNRFEYNVYAPLDTNGRGEALVVRGSESKWGSNPGTVFNNNTVFNSNLGVFCGDGCNEGILTLKDNIIVTRRNASKDTVWTDGPINESGNVYYQLDGERKVTINGKRMSSSSIWSDPRMQEPWDRKFELRSDAPKRLAGALPLP
;
A
#
# COMPACT_ATOMS: atom_id res chain seq x y z
N MET A 1 -39.17 14.76 -2.40
CA MET A 1 -39.26 13.29 -2.56
C MET A 1 -38.38 12.90 -3.73
N SER A 2 -37.09 12.70 -3.49
CA SER A 2 -36.11 12.32 -4.54
C SER A 2 -35.63 10.90 -4.28
N ASN A 3 -36.02 9.98 -5.16
CA ASN A 3 -35.49 8.63 -5.21
C ASN A 3 -33.98 8.69 -5.45
N SER A 4 -33.17 8.31 -4.46
CA SER A 4 -31.77 8.03 -4.68
C SER A 4 -31.68 6.74 -5.49
N LEU A 5 -31.30 6.87 -6.77
CA LEU A 5 -30.89 5.76 -7.62
C LEU A 5 -29.77 5.00 -6.90
N ARG A 6 -30.08 3.81 -6.39
CA ARG A 6 -29.05 2.82 -6.08
C ARG A 6 -28.44 2.43 -7.43
N PRO A 7 -27.13 2.60 -7.67
CA PRO A 7 -26.53 1.97 -8.82
C PRO A 7 -26.58 0.46 -8.53
N THR A 8 -27.42 -0.26 -9.28
CA THR A 8 -27.30 -1.71 -9.43
C THR A 8 -25.96 -1.97 -10.11
N LEU A 9 -24.88 -2.11 -9.32
CA LEU A 9 -23.68 -2.79 -9.79
C LEU A 9 -24.06 -4.26 -9.99
N THR A 10 -24.27 -4.66 -11.23
CA THR A 10 -24.22 -6.06 -11.62
C THR A 10 -22.74 -6.44 -11.66
N LEU A 11 -22.15 -6.61 -10.47
CA LEU A 11 -20.81 -7.16 -10.33
C LEU A 11 -20.95 -8.66 -10.52
N ILE A 12 -20.66 -9.15 -11.72
CA ILE A 12 -20.59 -10.58 -11.99
C ILE A 12 -19.21 -11.01 -11.53
N GLY A 13 -19.13 -11.58 -10.33
CA GLY A 13 -17.98 -12.38 -9.92
C GLY A 13 -17.81 -13.48 -10.96
N LEU A 14 -16.67 -13.48 -11.65
CA LEU A 14 -16.52 -14.30 -12.83
C LEU A 14 -15.17 -15.02 -12.85
N THR A 15 -15.11 -16.18 -12.20
CA THR A 15 -14.23 -17.25 -12.69
C THR A 15 -15.04 -18.26 -13.50
N ALA A 16 -14.71 -18.39 -14.79
CA ALA A 16 -15.12 -19.51 -15.61
C ALA A 16 -14.07 -20.64 -15.50
N LEU A 17 -14.50 -21.72 -14.85
CA LEU A 17 -14.10 -23.14 -14.92
C LEU A 17 -12.66 -23.52 -15.35
N LEU A 18 -12.02 -24.33 -14.49
CA LEU A 18 -11.73 -25.73 -14.83
C LEU A 18 -11.94 -26.62 -13.60
N ALA A 19 -12.88 -27.56 -13.72
CA ALA A 19 -13.16 -28.60 -12.75
C ALA A 19 -12.05 -29.67 -12.74
N SER A 20 -11.75 -30.22 -11.56
CA SER A 20 -11.22 -31.58 -11.43
C SER A 20 -11.73 -32.20 -10.14
N CYS A 21 -12.64 -33.16 -10.29
CA CYS A 21 -13.07 -34.08 -9.24
C CYS A 21 -11.88 -34.88 -8.69
N GLY A 22 -11.81 -35.02 -7.37
CA GLY A 22 -10.92 -35.94 -6.67
C GLY A 22 -11.51 -36.25 -5.30
N THR A 23 -11.81 -37.51 -5.08
CA THR A 23 -12.62 -38.07 -3.98
C THR A 23 -12.10 -37.77 -2.58
N SER A 24 -13.07 -37.62 -1.67
CA SER A 24 -12.94 -37.50 -0.22
C SER A 24 -12.00 -38.52 0.43
N SER A 25 -11.01 -38.04 1.16
CA SER A 25 -10.58 -38.64 2.42
C SER A 25 -10.37 -37.53 3.45
N GLN A 26 -11.07 -37.68 4.58
CA GLN A 26 -11.06 -36.77 5.71
C GLN A 26 -9.68 -36.85 6.38
N ALA A 27 -8.92 -35.75 6.42
CA ALA A 27 -7.74 -35.64 7.27
C ALA A 27 -8.15 -35.18 8.68
N PRO A 28 -7.58 -35.76 9.74
CA PRO A 28 -8.07 -35.59 11.11
C PRO A 28 -7.71 -34.21 11.67
N ALA A 29 -8.55 -33.73 12.60
CA ALA A 29 -8.40 -32.46 13.31
C ALA A 29 -7.01 -32.34 13.98
N SER A 30 -6.34 -31.22 13.76
CA SER A 30 -5.16 -30.81 14.52
C SER A 30 -5.53 -29.75 15.58
N PRO A 31 -4.88 -29.77 16.75
CA PRO A 31 -5.39 -29.14 17.95
C PRO A 31 -5.12 -27.64 17.99
N SER A 32 -6.01 -26.96 18.69
CA SER A 32 -5.96 -25.56 19.10
C SER A 32 -4.71 -25.19 19.88
N GLY A 33 -4.20 -23.98 19.64
CA GLY A 33 -3.53 -23.17 20.66
C GLY A 33 -2.06 -22.86 20.42
N THR A 34 -1.79 -21.88 19.56
CA THR A 34 -0.71 -20.91 19.79
C THR A 34 -1.22 -19.53 19.39
N THR A 35 -1.30 -18.62 20.35
CA THR A 35 -1.52 -17.19 20.10
C THR A 35 -0.40 -16.67 19.22
N ALA A 36 -0.73 -16.21 18.01
CA ALA A 36 0.21 -15.48 17.17
C ALA A 36 0.75 -14.27 17.95
N PRO A 37 2.08 -14.01 17.93
CA PRO A 37 2.61 -12.79 18.51
C PRO A 37 2.05 -11.59 17.76
N SER A 38 1.56 -10.58 18.49
CA SER A 38 1.18 -9.30 17.92
C SER A 38 2.38 -8.70 17.18
N VAL A 39 2.30 -8.63 15.85
CA VAL A 39 3.27 -7.89 15.04
C VAL A 39 3.07 -6.40 15.37
N ILE A 40 4.03 -5.82 16.08
CA ILE A 40 4.08 -4.37 16.34
C ILE A 40 4.28 -3.71 14.97
N GLY A 41 3.28 -2.92 14.55
CA GLY A 41 3.11 -2.50 13.17
C GLY A 41 4.09 -1.42 12.72
N ALA A 42 4.36 -1.44 11.42
CA ALA A 42 5.10 -0.40 10.69
C ALA A 42 4.51 1.01 10.94
N LEU A 43 5.40 2.00 11.00
CA LEU A 43 5.15 3.41 11.20
C LEU A 43 4.37 4.01 10.04
N ALA A 44 3.49 4.94 10.37
CA ALA A 44 2.85 5.81 9.41
C ALA A 44 3.75 7.03 9.17
N LEU A 45 4.42 7.11 8.02
CA LEU A 45 5.31 8.23 7.69
C LEU A 45 4.54 9.57 7.53
N PRO A 46 5.15 10.73 7.82
CA PRO A 46 4.51 12.04 7.58
C PRO A 46 4.44 12.41 6.09
N SER A 47 3.52 13.32 5.72
CA SER A 47 3.21 13.70 4.33
C SER A 47 4.36 14.31 3.54
N ASP A 48 5.29 14.94 4.23
CA ASP A 48 6.45 15.59 3.67
C ASP A 48 7.61 14.60 3.44
N ALA A 49 7.43 13.31 3.78
CA ALA A 49 8.45 12.28 3.58
C ALA A 49 8.75 12.04 2.10
N HIS A 50 10.01 12.24 1.70
CA HIS A 50 10.55 11.75 0.45
C HIS A 50 10.74 10.23 0.50
N PRO A 51 10.33 9.49 -0.54
CA PRO A 51 10.62 8.07 -0.61
C PRO A 51 12.13 7.86 -0.75
N ILE A 52 12.68 7.02 0.12
CA ILE A 52 14.04 6.50 -0.02
C ILE A 52 14.00 5.34 -1.03
N GLN A 53 14.94 5.32 -1.97
CA GLN A 53 15.02 4.33 -3.05
C GLN A 53 16.08 3.28 -2.78
N ALA A 54 17.17 3.66 -2.13
CA ALA A 54 18.27 2.76 -1.79
C ALA A 54 19.07 3.29 -0.61
N THR A 55 19.74 2.39 0.11
CA THR A 55 20.73 2.75 1.12
C THR A 55 22.08 2.08 0.93
N SER A 56 23.10 2.69 1.51
CA SER A 56 24.45 2.13 1.61
C SER A 56 25.12 2.73 2.84
N ALA A 57 26.05 2.02 3.46
CA ALA A 57 26.80 2.49 4.62
C ALA A 57 28.31 2.28 4.43
N SER A 58 29.12 2.96 5.24
CA SER A 58 30.57 2.72 5.32
C SER A 58 30.92 1.37 5.93
N SER A 59 30.18 0.98 6.97
CA SER A 59 30.28 -0.30 7.64
C SER A 59 28.96 -0.65 8.33
N SER A 60 28.92 -1.83 8.94
CA SER A 60 27.71 -2.42 9.51
C SER A 60 28.10 -3.45 10.57
N ASN A 61 27.42 -3.46 11.71
CA ASN A 61 27.62 -4.47 12.77
C ASN A 61 26.87 -5.77 12.41
N GLY A 62 27.51 -6.93 12.62
CA GLY A 62 27.09 -8.26 12.10
C GLY A 62 25.57 -8.52 12.08
N ASP A 63 24.91 -8.47 13.24
CA ASP A 63 23.47 -8.83 13.36
C ASP A 63 22.51 -7.71 12.89
N HIS A 64 23.03 -6.50 12.63
CA HIS A 64 22.26 -5.29 12.26
C HIS A 64 22.84 -4.63 11.00
N ALA A 65 23.39 -5.45 10.10
CA ALA A 65 24.14 -4.98 8.95
C ALA A 65 23.28 -4.46 7.80
N VAL A 66 21.98 -4.70 7.87
CA VAL A 66 21.02 -4.38 6.83
C VAL A 66 20.69 -2.89 6.90
N THR A 67 21.22 -2.11 5.96
CA THR A 67 21.00 -0.65 5.90
C THR A 67 19.55 -0.28 5.60
N SER A 68 18.71 -1.24 5.22
CA SER A 68 17.29 -1.00 5.03
C SER A 68 16.51 -0.94 6.34
N ASN A 69 17.01 -1.55 7.42
CA ASN A 69 16.45 -1.44 8.77
C ASN A 69 16.50 -0.02 9.36
N ALA A 70 17.09 0.94 8.66
CA ALA A 70 17.04 2.34 9.06
C ALA A 70 15.90 3.09 8.39
N TRP A 71 15.09 2.47 7.53
CA TRP A 71 14.00 3.10 6.79
C TRP A 71 12.92 2.08 6.38
N ASP A 72 12.69 1.08 7.23
CA ASP A 72 11.78 -0.05 6.99
C ASP A 72 10.41 0.14 7.65
N ASP A 73 10.15 1.37 8.07
CA ASP A 73 9.01 1.78 8.88
C ASP A 73 8.92 0.99 10.20
N GLN A 74 9.93 0.27 10.67
CA GLN A 74 9.85 -0.57 11.88
C GLN A 74 10.81 -0.10 12.97
N LEU A 75 10.27 0.49 14.05
CA LEU A 75 11.07 0.90 15.21
C LEU A 75 11.74 -0.25 15.98
N SER A 76 11.38 -1.50 15.68
CA SER A 76 11.95 -2.70 16.32
C SER A 76 13.23 -3.21 15.67
N THR A 77 13.52 -2.79 14.44
CA THR A 77 14.71 -3.12 13.66
C THR A 77 15.63 -1.89 13.65
N TRP A 78 16.92 -2.10 13.35
CA TRP A 78 17.85 -0.99 13.19
C TRP A 78 19.03 -1.37 12.31
N TRP A 79 19.64 -0.36 11.70
CA TRP A 79 21.01 -0.42 11.22
C TRP A 79 21.95 0.11 12.30
N GLY A 80 23.16 -0.46 12.42
CA GLY A 80 24.18 0.06 13.33
C GLY A 80 25.60 -0.18 12.86
N ALA A 81 26.51 0.66 13.34
CA ALA A 81 27.94 0.60 13.06
C ALA A 81 28.78 1.02 14.29
N ASP A 82 29.93 0.37 14.47
CA ASP A 82 30.91 0.69 15.51
C ASP A 82 32.01 1.61 14.97
N GLY A 83 32.22 2.76 15.63
CA GLY A 83 33.35 3.64 15.33
C GLY A 83 32.92 5.04 14.89
N LEU A 84 33.71 6.05 15.25
CA LEU A 84 33.46 7.44 14.88
C LEU A 84 33.70 7.63 13.38
N GLY A 85 32.86 8.45 12.74
CA GLY A 85 32.94 8.73 11.30
C GLY A 85 32.23 7.71 10.41
N GLU A 86 31.71 6.62 10.97
CA GLU A 86 30.85 5.68 10.24
C GLU A 86 29.55 6.36 9.81
N TRP A 87 29.00 5.97 8.67
CA TRP A 87 27.85 6.65 8.10
C TRP A 87 26.90 5.71 7.38
N VAL A 88 25.62 6.10 7.35
CA VAL A 88 24.59 5.54 6.46
C VAL A 88 24.09 6.63 5.52
N ARG A 89 23.94 6.27 4.24
CA ARG A 89 23.49 7.13 3.15
C ARG A 89 22.18 6.59 2.57
N PHE A 90 21.26 7.52 2.30
CA PHE A 90 19.96 7.31 1.68
C PHE A 90 19.92 8.01 0.32
N ASP A 91 19.59 7.27 -0.75
CA ASP A 91 19.37 7.80 -2.11
C ASP A 91 17.86 8.05 -2.31
N LEU A 92 17.49 9.28 -2.62
CA LEU A 92 16.10 9.69 -2.92
C LEU A 92 15.69 9.42 -4.38
N GLY A 93 16.58 8.81 -5.17
CA GLY A 93 16.41 8.46 -6.59
C GLY A 93 16.53 9.64 -7.56
N SER A 94 16.26 10.86 -7.09
CA SER A 94 16.34 12.10 -7.85
C SER A 94 16.63 13.27 -6.91
N GLU A 95 17.05 14.41 -7.47
CA GLU A 95 17.22 15.62 -6.66
C GLU A 95 15.87 16.09 -6.10
N LYS A 96 15.83 16.29 -4.78
CA LYS A 96 14.69 16.77 -3.99
C LYS A 96 15.12 17.93 -3.10
N THR A 97 14.20 18.81 -2.72
CA THR A 97 14.44 19.77 -1.62
C THR A 97 14.26 19.06 -0.29
N VAL A 98 15.27 19.12 0.58
CA VAL A 98 15.25 18.55 1.94
C VAL A 98 15.30 19.67 2.97
N ASP A 99 14.40 19.65 3.96
CA ASP A 99 14.29 20.65 5.04
C ASP A 99 14.44 20.05 6.45
N ALA A 100 14.28 18.74 6.59
CA ALA A 100 14.46 18.05 7.85
C ALA A 100 14.75 16.57 7.64
N LEU A 101 15.31 15.96 8.68
CA LEU A 101 15.28 14.51 8.88
C LEU A 101 14.55 14.23 10.19
N SER A 102 13.69 13.22 10.24
CA SER A 102 13.32 12.59 11.51
C SER A 102 14.12 11.32 11.69
N LEU A 103 14.73 11.13 12.86
CA LEU A 103 15.51 9.95 13.19
C LEU A 103 14.99 9.33 14.47
N ALA A 104 14.82 8.01 14.47
CA ALA A 104 14.60 7.21 15.66
C ALA A 104 15.87 6.40 15.97
N TRP A 105 16.15 6.22 17.26
CA TRP A 105 17.45 5.74 17.72
C TRP A 105 17.30 4.44 18.48
N TYR A 106 18.20 3.49 18.22
CA TYR A 106 18.30 2.27 19.00
C TYR A 106 18.68 2.61 20.45
N ARG A 107 17.81 2.22 21.41
CA ARG A 107 17.91 2.61 22.83
C ARG A 107 17.92 4.14 23.02
N GLY A 108 17.19 4.87 22.17
CA GLY A 108 17.06 6.33 22.20
C GLY A 108 16.41 6.89 23.48
N ASP A 109 15.79 6.06 24.32
CA ASP A 109 15.26 6.39 25.64
C ASP A 109 16.26 6.17 26.79
N GLN A 110 17.43 5.60 26.48
CA GLN A 110 18.48 5.25 27.44
C GLN A 110 19.82 5.89 27.10
N ARG A 111 20.03 6.28 25.84
CA ARG A 111 21.28 6.81 25.31
C ARG A 111 21.02 8.03 24.45
N THR A 112 21.95 8.97 24.45
CA THR A 112 22.01 10.03 23.43
C THR A 112 22.91 9.59 22.30
N ALA A 113 22.55 9.86 21.05
CA ALA A 113 23.40 9.72 19.87
C ALA A 113 23.95 11.09 19.47
N ARG A 114 25.17 11.12 18.94
CA ARG A 114 25.80 12.32 18.37
C ARG A 114 26.09 12.08 16.89
N PHE A 115 25.74 13.04 16.04
CA PHE A 115 25.80 12.83 14.59
C PHE A 115 25.84 14.13 13.77
N ASP A 116 26.29 14.01 12.52
CA ASP A 116 26.07 15.03 11.49
C ASP A 116 24.95 14.61 10.54
N ILE A 117 24.29 15.60 9.95
CA ILE A 117 23.45 15.41 8.76
C ILE A 117 24.18 16.05 7.59
N GLU A 118 24.43 15.27 6.54
CA GLU A 118 25.09 15.73 5.33
C GLU A 118 24.23 15.47 4.10
N LEU A 119 24.32 16.39 3.15
CA LEU A 119 23.56 16.37 1.90
C LEU A 119 24.50 16.37 0.70
N SER A 120 24.08 15.71 -0.38
CA SER A 120 24.82 15.67 -1.65
C SER A 120 23.88 15.56 -2.85
N ARG A 121 24.29 16.15 -3.97
CA ARG A 121 23.57 16.03 -5.26
C ARG A 121 24.13 14.92 -6.16
N ASP A 122 25.43 14.65 -6.03
CA ASP A 122 26.20 13.75 -6.90
C ASP A 122 26.64 12.46 -6.18
N GLY A 123 26.57 12.43 -4.85
CA GLY A 123 27.04 11.34 -4.01
C GLY A 123 28.55 11.36 -3.74
N GLU A 124 29.27 12.34 -4.27
CA GLU A 124 30.73 12.51 -4.18
C GLU A 124 31.08 13.73 -3.32
N THR A 125 30.42 14.87 -3.56
CA THR A 125 30.62 16.12 -2.85
C THR A 125 29.54 16.30 -1.78
N TRP A 126 29.95 16.51 -0.53
CA TRP A 126 29.05 16.56 0.62
C TRP A 126 29.11 17.90 1.34
N SER A 127 27.95 18.41 1.74
CA SER A 127 27.80 19.59 2.61
C SER A 127 27.12 19.21 3.92
N LYS A 128 27.66 19.67 5.05
CA LYS A 128 27.00 19.53 6.36
C LYS A 128 25.77 20.42 6.42
N ALA A 129 24.61 19.79 6.58
CA ALA A 129 23.34 20.44 6.87
C ALA A 129 23.09 20.57 8.37
N SER A 130 23.69 19.68 9.18
CA SER A 130 23.82 19.82 10.63
C SER A 130 25.17 19.28 11.10
N ASP A 131 25.74 19.86 12.16
CA ASP A 131 27.08 19.56 12.68
C ASP A 131 27.01 19.23 14.18
N ASN A 132 27.51 18.05 14.54
CA ASN A 132 27.60 17.51 15.91
C ASN A 132 26.28 17.62 16.71
N THR A 133 25.17 17.26 16.07
CA THR A 133 23.82 17.23 16.65
C THR A 133 23.71 16.12 17.68
N SER A 134 22.90 16.32 18.73
CA SER A 134 22.61 15.29 19.74
C SER A 134 21.13 14.92 19.73
N SER A 135 20.82 13.63 19.84
CA SER A 135 19.46 13.17 20.10
C SER A 135 19.03 13.45 21.55
N SER A 136 17.72 13.37 21.82
CA SER A 136 17.15 13.72 23.12
C SER A 136 17.55 12.78 24.25
N GLY A 137 17.77 11.49 23.94
CA GLY A 137 17.98 10.45 24.93
C GLY A 137 16.75 10.10 25.76
N ARG A 138 15.53 10.43 25.27
CA ARG A 138 14.27 10.30 26.03
C ARG A 138 13.18 9.51 25.30
N SER A 139 13.39 9.12 24.04
CA SER A 139 12.33 8.51 23.23
C SER A 139 12.88 7.44 22.30
N LEU A 140 12.04 6.43 22.02
CA LEU A 140 12.24 5.48 20.93
C LEU A 140 11.50 5.92 19.64
N ASP A 141 10.65 6.94 19.73
CA ASP A 141 9.94 7.51 18.59
C ASP A 141 10.85 8.40 17.73
N LEU A 142 10.39 8.72 16.51
CA LEU A 142 11.05 9.66 15.60
C LEU A 142 11.24 11.05 16.24
N GLU A 143 12.48 11.54 16.23
CA GLU A 143 12.85 12.92 16.59
C GLU A 143 13.14 13.72 15.32
N ARG A 144 12.46 14.85 15.12
CA ARG A 144 12.68 15.72 13.94
C ARG A 144 13.83 16.69 14.17
N TYR A 145 14.75 16.74 13.21
CA TYR A 145 15.89 17.66 13.12
C TYR A 145 15.74 18.51 11.86
N ASN A 146 15.37 19.78 12.05
CA ASN A 146 15.25 20.73 10.94
C ASN A 146 16.63 21.19 10.47
N ILE A 147 16.77 21.35 9.17
CA ILE A 147 17.94 21.89 8.47
C ILE A 147 17.49 23.02 7.54
N ASN A 148 18.44 23.76 6.97
CA ASN A 148 18.09 24.71 5.92
C ASN A 148 17.67 23.97 4.64
N ASP A 149 16.64 24.47 3.96
CA ASP A 149 16.17 23.98 2.67
C ASP A 149 17.33 23.86 1.66
N GLN A 150 17.65 22.63 1.29
CA GLN A 150 18.74 22.34 0.38
C GLN A 150 18.33 21.26 -0.61
N LYS A 151 18.66 21.45 -1.89
CA LYS A 151 18.45 20.39 -2.87
C LYS A 151 19.53 19.33 -2.73
N ALA A 152 19.09 18.09 -2.61
CA ALA A 152 19.94 16.91 -2.47
C ALA A 152 19.29 15.72 -3.16
N ARG A 153 20.09 14.80 -3.68
CA ARG A 153 19.65 13.44 -4.04
C ARG A 153 20.00 12.46 -2.94
N TYR A 154 21.12 12.70 -2.25
CA TYR A 154 21.64 11.82 -1.22
C TYR A 154 21.65 12.54 0.12
N VAL A 155 21.24 11.81 1.15
CA VAL A 155 21.27 12.24 2.55
C VAL A 155 22.15 11.26 3.31
N ARG A 156 22.99 11.74 4.21
CA ARG A 156 23.91 10.92 5.01
C ARG A 156 23.85 11.32 6.47
N VAL A 157 23.80 10.33 7.36
CA VAL A 157 23.95 10.51 8.81
C VAL A 157 25.33 9.98 9.20
N VAL A 158 26.17 10.84 9.79
CA VAL A 158 27.56 10.50 10.16
C VAL A 158 27.67 10.38 11.67
N ASN A 159 28.27 9.30 12.15
CA ASN A 159 28.36 8.93 13.56
C ASN A 159 29.46 9.69 14.32
N HIS A 160 29.10 10.26 15.48
CA HIS A 160 30.02 10.82 16.50
C HIS A 160 29.92 10.09 17.85
N GLY A 161 29.35 8.90 17.86
CA GLY A 161 29.17 8.04 19.02
C GLY A 161 27.86 8.28 19.76
N ASN A 162 27.72 7.62 20.90
CA ASN A 162 26.61 7.79 21.82
C ASN A 162 27.13 8.01 23.25
N SER A 163 26.24 8.21 24.22
CA SER A 163 26.63 8.45 25.63
C SER A 163 27.32 7.27 26.32
N GLU A 164 27.32 6.07 25.75
CA GLU A 164 27.98 4.87 26.29
C GLU A 164 29.27 4.52 25.55
N ASN A 165 29.33 4.66 24.22
CA ASN A 165 30.48 4.24 23.39
C ASN A 165 30.48 4.92 22.00
N SER A 166 31.36 4.46 21.09
CA SER A 166 31.50 5.03 19.74
C SER A 166 30.51 4.52 18.69
N ALA A 167 29.51 3.72 19.06
CA ALA A 167 28.58 3.13 18.10
C ALA A 167 27.40 4.06 17.76
N ILE A 168 26.76 3.81 16.62
CA ILE A 168 25.47 4.38 16.23
C ILE A 168 24.45 3.25 16.00
N GLY A 169 23.18 3.55 16.25
CA GLY A 169 22.07 2.67 15.89
C GLY A 169 20.85 3.51 15.52
N ILE A 170 20.43 3.42 14.26
CA ILE A 170 19.28 4.15 13.71
C ILE A 170 18.20 3.11 13.42
N THR A 171 17.07 3.24 14.10
CA THR A 171 15.91 2.37 13.91
C THR A 171 15.03 2.84 12.76
N GLU A 172 14.97 4.16 12.52
CA GLU A 172 14.18 4.70 11.41
C GLU A 172 14.70 6.09 11.01
N VAL A 173 14.64 6.41 9.72
CA VAL A 173 14.85 7.75 9.18
C VAL A 173 13.67 8.12 8.28
N VAL A 174 13.26 9.37 8.39
CA VAL A 174 12.35 10.01 7.45
C VAL A 174 13.04 11.24 6.90
N VAL A 175 13.16 11.34 5.57
CA VAL A 175 13.71 12.54 4.91
C VAL A 175 12.55 13.43 4.49
N HIS A 176 12.50 14.68 4.94
CA HIS A 176 11.37 15.56 4.72
C HIS A 176 11.64 16.59 3.61
N SER A 177 10.58 17.03 2.94
CA SER A 177 10.56 18.24 2.12
C SER A 177 10.02 19.42 2.91
N ALA A 178 10.48 20.62 2.57
CA ALA A 178 9.76 21.83 2.95
C ALA A 178 8.29 21.68 2.54
N SER A 179 7.40 21.59 3.53
CA SER A 179 6.01 21.99 3.31
C SER A 179 6.11 23.40 2.75
N SER A 180 5.64 23.64 1.53
CA SER A 180 5.75 24.92 0.82
C SER A 180 5.43 26.12 1.72
N ASN A 181 6.45 26.63 2.39
CA ASN A 181 6.47 27.84 3.21
C ASN A 181 7.85 28.43 2.92
N GLY A 182 7.92 29.14 1.79
CA GLY A 182 9.16 29.72 1.31
C GLY A 182 9.63 30.86 2.21
N ASP A 183 10.93 30.87 2.48
CA ASP A 183 11.67 32.09 2.79
C ASP A 183 12.30 32.62 1.48
N ASP A 184 11.83 33.75 0.98
CA ASP A 184 12.76 34.74 0.41
C ASP A 184 12.29 36.16 0.74
N LYS A 185 13.28 36.98 1.06
CA LYS A 185 13.15 38.32 1.58
C LYS A 185 12.60 39.26 0.50
N GLY A 186 11.52 39.95 0.85
CA GLY A 186 11.21 41.28 0.35
C GLY A 186 10.65 41.33 -1.07
N ARG A 187 9.32 41.24 -1.17
CA ARG A 187 8.48 42.24 -1.86
C ARG A 187 7.03 42.08 -1.43
N ASP A 188 6.46 43.24 -1.13
CA ASP A 188 5.12 43.49 -0.61
C ASP A 188 4.02 43.15 -1.62
N ASP A 189 2.81 42.92 -1.08
CA ASP A 189 1.50 42.83 -1.74
C ASP A 189 1.07 41.56 -2.50
N THR A 190 0.73 40.47 -1.78
CA THR A 190 -0.54 39.70 -1.95
C THR A 190 -0.75 38.79 -0.73
N PRO A 191 -1.94 38.70 -0.10
CA PRO A 191 -2.13 37.81 1.05
C PRO A 191 -2.09 36.34 0.60
N SER A 192 -0.95 35.67 0.81
CA SER A 192 -0.90 34.23 0.94
C SER A 192 -1.45 33.89 2.33
N SER A 193 -2.72 33.52 2.41
CA SER A 193 -3.30 33.02 3.65
C SER A 193 -2.70 31.65 3.93
N SER A 194 -1.86 31.54 4.96
CA SER A 194 -1.63 30.25 5.61
C SER A 194 -2.99 29.64 5.95
N GLY A 195 -3.29 28.45 5.45
CA GLY A 195 -4.60 27.82 5.69
C GLY A 195 -4.90 27.65 7.17
N GLN A 196 -6.17 27.76 7.53
CA GLN A 196 -6.64 27.61 8.91
C GLN A 196 -6.57 26.14 9.35
N THR A 197 -6.11 25.89 10.57
CA THR A 197 -6.17 24.56 11.18
C THR A 197 -7.39 24.48 12.09
N TYR A 198 -8.16 23.40 11.93
CA TYR A 198 -9.31 23.04 12.75
C TYR A 198 -9.05 21.73 13.50
N TYR A 199 -9.55 21.61 14.72
CA TYR A 199 -9.31 20.49 15.63
C TYR A 199 -10.63 19.81 15.99
N VAL A 200 -10.59 18.47 16.10
CA VAL A 200 -11.74 17.64 16.51
C VAL A 200 -11.31 16.68 17.63
N ASP A 201 -11.98 16.78 18.77
CA ASP A 201 -11.73 16.01 20.00
C ASP A 201 -13.04 15.39 20.50
N CYS A 202 -13.14 14.06 20.47
CA CYS A 202 -14.31 13.33 20.95
C CYS A 202 -14.48 13.32 22.47
N ASP A 203 -13.43 13.63 23.25
CA ASP A 203 -13.43 13.56 24.71
C ASP A 203 -13.74 14.94 25.32
N ASN A 204 -13.07 15.97 24.80
CA ASN A 204 -13.10 17.32 25.39
C ASN A 204 -13.63 18.40 24.42
N GLY A 205 -13.91 18.05 23.17
CA GLY A 205 -14.41 19.01 22.19
C GLY A 205 -15.84 19.44 22.48
N ASN A 206 -16.22 20.58 21.91
CA ASN A 206 -17.56 21.13 21.99
C ASN A 206 -17.97 21.74 20.63
N ASP A 207 -19.12 21.33 20.08
CA ASP A 207 -19.58 21.79 18.77
C ASP A 207 -20.03 23.26 18.73
N SER A 208 -20.13 23.93 19.89
CA SER A 208 -20.27 25.39 19.96
C SER A 208 -18.96 26.14 19.72
N ASP A 209 -17.82 25.47 19.83
CA ASP A 209 -16.51 26.09 19.71
C ASP A 209 -16.16 26.40 18.25
N ASN A 210 -15.17 27.26 18.07
CA ASN A 210 -14.74 27.71 16.75
C ASN A 210 -13.85 26.68 16.02
N GLY A 211 -13.32 25.68 16.73
CA GLY A 211 -12.48 24.62 16.19
C GLY A 211 -11.03 25.01 15.93
N LYS A 212 -10.62 26.28 16.11
CA LYS A 212 -9.35 26.83 15.59
C LYS A 212 -8.14 26.56 16.49
N THR A 213 -8.36 26.04 17.69
CA THR A 213 -7.29 25.62 18.61
C THR A 213 -7.64 24.25 19.19
N SER A 214 -6.64 23.52 19.68
CA SER A 214 -6.88 22.21 20.32
C SER A 214 -7.70 22.30 21.61
N GLY A 215 -7.73 23.47 22.26
CA GLY A 215 -8.55 23.71 23.47
C GLY A 215 -9.99 24.16 23.17
N GLU A 216 -10.27 24.51 21.92
CA GLU A 216 -11.60 24.92 21.42
C GLU A 216 -12.00 24.00 20.25
N ALA A 217 -11.68 22.71 20.36
CA ALA A 217 -11.90 21.73 19.31
C ALA A 217 -13.40 21.40 19.16
N TRP A 218 -13.84 21.06 17.94
CA TRP A 218 -15.17 20.49 17.74
C TRP A 218 -15.28 19.10 18.35
N ALA A 219 -16.47 18.67 18.73
CA ALA A 219 -16.71 17.35 19.31
C ALA A 219 -16.95 16.28 18.24
N SER A 220 -17.68 16.64 17.17
CA SER A 220 -18.34 15.65 16.32
C SER A 220 -18.07 15.80 14.82
N LEU A 221 -18.15 14.67 14.10
CA LEU A 221 -18.19 14.68 12.63
C LEU A 221 -19.44 15.37 12.08
N HIS A 222 -20.51 15.49 12.86
CA HIS A 222 -21.73 16.22 12.46
C HIS A 222 -21.45 17.72 12.29
N LYS A 223 -20.63 18.29 13.18
CA LYS A 223 -20.14 19.68 13.09
C LYS A 223 -19.17 19.83 11.92
N VAL A 224 -18.20 18.93 11.81
CA VAL A 224 -17.23 18.90 10.70
C VAL A 224 -17.95 18.91 9.35
N ASN A 225 -18.91 18.00 9.14
CA ASN A 225 -19.63 17.84 7.88
C ASN A 225 -20.50 19.04 7.47
N ARG A 226 -20.75 20.01 8.37
CA ARG A 226 -21.49 21.25 8.11
C ARG A 226 -20.59 22.49 8.04
N SER A 227 -19.30 22.31 8.26
CA SER A 227 -18.33 23.40 8.23
C SER A 227 -17.71 23.48 6.85
N ASP A 228 -17.27 24.68 6.48
CA ASP A 228 -16.54 24.92 5.24
C ASP A 228 -15.03 24.94 5.53
N LEU A 229 -14.25 24.32 4.64
CA LEU A 229 -12.80 24.39 4.61
C LEU A 229 -12.37 25.01 3.29
N ASP A 230 -11.50 26.00 3.37
CA ASP A 230 -10.91 26.67 2.22
C ASP A 230 -9.63 25.93 1.75
N PRO A 231 -9.21 26.09 0.48
CA PRO A 231 -7.93 25.57 0.01
C PRO A 231 -6.76 25.97 0.92
N GLY A 232 -5.98 24.98 1.36
CA GLY A 232 -4.87 25.15 2.30
C GLY A 232 -5.23 24.82 3.75
N ASP A 233 -6.52 24.74 4.09
CA ASP A 233 -6.95 24.44 5.45
C ASP A 233 -6.60 23.01 5.89
N ARG A 234 -6.55 22.82 7.21
CA ARG A 234 -6.27 21.54 7.85
C ARG A 234 -7.41 21.16 8.80
N LEU A 235 -7.79 19.89 8.81
CA LEU A 235 -8.70 19.28 9.77
C LEU A 235 -7.94 18.18 10.54
N LEU A 236 -7.69 18.40 11.83
CA LEU A 236 -6.93 17.51 12.68
C LEU A 236 -7.86 16.75 13.62
N LEU A 237 -7.87 15.43 13.49
CA LEU A 237 -8.62 14.49 14.32
C LEU A 237 -7.75 14.00 15.49
N LYS A 238 -8.23 14.07 16.72
CA LYS A 238 -7.43 13.64 17.87
C LYS A 238 -7.15 12.13 17.85
N ARG A 239 -5.90 11.74 18.10
CA ARG A 239 -5.53 10.33 18.33
C ARG A 239 -6.21 9.77 19.57
N GLY A 240 -6.54 8.48 19.53
CA GLY A 240 -7.33 7.80 20.56
C GLY A 240 -8.85 7.98 20.40
N CYS A 241 -9.30 8.97 19.62
CA CYS A 241 -10.74 9.19 19.41
C CYS A 241 -11.36 8.23 18.41
N SER A 242 -12.68 8.02 18.58
CA SER A 242 -13.48 7.32 17.60
C SER A 242 -14.83 7.96 17.35
N TRP A 243 -15.21 8.03 16.09
CA TRP A 243 -16.50 8.56 15.64
C TRP A 243 -17.23 7.57 14.75
N ALA A 244 -18.56 7.57 14.86
CA ALA A 244 -19.42 7.01 13.83
C ALA A 244 -19.41 7.96 12.62
N GLY A 245 -19.12 7.41 11.45
CA GLY A 245 -19.08 8.11 10.17
C GLY A 245 -20.47 8.34 9.57
N PRO A 246 -20.51 8.88 8.33
CA PRO A 246 -19.36 9.22 7.50
C PRO A 246 -18.70 10.55 7.89
N LEU A 247 -17.39 10.66 7.67
CA LEU A 247 -16.75 11.95 7.40
C LEU A 247 -16.95 12.28 5.91
N ASN A 248 -17.66 13.37 5.62
CA ASN A 248 -17.92 13.84 4.28
C ASN A 248 -16.88 14.88 3.87
N ALA A 249 -15.74 14.43 3.34
CA ALA A 249 -14.68 15.28 2.81
C ALA A 249 -15.07 15.87 1.44
N HIS A 250 -16.05 16.78 1.47
CA HIS A 250 -16.73 17.32 0.28
C HIS A 250 -16.05 18.55 -0.32
N TRP A 251 -15.18 19.21 0.44
CA TRP A 251 -14.44 20.41 0.04
C TRP A 251 -13.41 20.11 -1.05
N SER A 252 -12.94 21.14 -1.76
CA SER A 252 -11.85 21.00 -2.74
C SER A 252 -10.73 21.98 -2.42
N GLY A 253 -9.50 21.48 -2.41
CA GLY A 253 -8.30 22.30 -2.35
C GLY A 253 -7.85 22.75 -3.74
N LYS A 254 -6.61 23.19 -3.82
CA LYS A 254 -5.88 23.48 -5.07
C LYS A 254 -4.58 22.68 -5.12
N SER A 255 -3.96 22.58 -6.29
CA SER A 255 -2.67 21.90 -6.46
C SER A 255 -1.56 22.48 -5.59
N ASP A 256 -1.60 23.79 -5.33
CA ASP A 256 -0.67 24.57 -4.52
C ASP A 256 -1.19 24.86 -3.10
N ALA A 257 -2.44 24.54 -2.80
CA ALA A 257 -3.09 24.74 -1.51
C ALA A 257 -4.07 23.59 -1.22
N ARG A 258 -3.53 22.42 -0.91
CA ARG A 258 -4.31 21.21 -0.62
C ARG A 258 -5.00 21.34 0.73
N ILE A 259 -6.20 20.78 0.84
CA ILE A 259 -6.84 20.58 2.15
C ILE A 259 -6.23 19.33 2.79
N VAL A 260 -5.82 19.41 4.05
CA VAL A 260 -5.19 18.28 4.76
C VAL A 260 -6.10 17.79 5.88
N ILE A 261 -6.49 16.52 5.83
CA ILE A 261 -7.19 15.81 6.90
C ILE A 261 -6.19 14.86 7.54
N ASP A 262 -5.87 15.10 8.81
CA ASP A 262 -4.76 14.42 9.51
C ASP A 262 -5.10 14.20 10.99
N ALA A 263 -4.16 13.66 11.75
CA ALA A 263 -4.29 13.42 13.17
C ALA A 263 -3.44 14.40 14.01
N TYR A 264 -3.82 14.57 15.28
CA TYR A 264 -2.99 15.25 16.29
C TYR A 264 -3.02 14.53 17.64
N GLY A 265 -2.09 14.87 18.54
CA GLY A 265 -1.94 14.21 19.84
C GLY A 265 -1.14 12.91 19.73
N SER A 266 -1.33 12.00 20.70
CA SER A 266 -0.59 10.75 20.84
C SER A 266 -1.52 9.54 20.95
N GLY A 267 -0.99 8.34 20.70
CA GLY A 267 -1.74 7.09 20.78
C GLY A 267 -2.30 6.60 19.44
N ASN A 268 -3.30 5.74 19.50
CA ASN A 268 -3.88 5.07 18.33
C ASN A 268 -4.39 6.08 17.28
N LEU A 269 -4.35 5.70 16.00
CA LEU A 269 -4.93 6.51 14.93
C LEU A 269 -6.41 6.81 15.23
N PRO A 270 -6.90 8.02 14.90
CA PRO A 270 -8.31 8.34 15.03
C PRO A 270 -9.14 7.36 14.19
N LEU A 271 -10.21 6.82 14.78
CA LEU A 271 -11.02 5.77 14.16
C LEU A 271 -12.37 6.31 13.67
N ILE A 272 -12.64 6.19 12.37
CA ILE A 272 -13.96 6.47 11.79
C ILE A 272 -14.60 5.14 11.35
N ARG A 273 -15.84 4.87 11.78
CA ARG A 273 -16.51 3.59 11.48
C ARG A 273 -17.93 3.76 10.97
N ASN A 274 -18.45 2.78 10.24
CA ASN A 274 -19.88 2.70 9.85
C ASN A 274 -20.42 3.86 9.01
N GLY A 275 -19.59 4.45 8.12
CA GLY A 275 -20.07 5.47 7.19
C GLY A 275 -20.60 4.89 5.88
N LEU A 276 -21.52 5.61 5.24
CA LEU A 276 -22.02 5.32 3.89
C LEU A 276 -21.91 6.58 3.01
N PRO A 277 -21.51 6.47 1.73
CA PRO A 277 -21.08 5.25 1.02
C PRO A 277 -19.76 4.64 1.52
N GLY A 278 -18.96 5.38 2.29
CA GLY A 278 -17.84 4.84 3.06
C GLY A 278 -17.65 5.55 4.39
N ALA A 279 -16.80 5.00 5.28
CA ALA A 279 -16.42 5.63 6.55
C ALA A 279 -15.90 7.06 6.33
N ILE A 280 -15.07 7.26 5.29
CA ILE A 280 -14.73 8.57 4.75
C ILE A 280 -15.16 8.63 3.28
N THR A 281 -16.00 9.62 2.96
CA THR A 281 -16.46 9.88 1.60
C THR A 281 -15.70 11.07 1.03
N ILE A 282 -14.95 10.84 -0.04
CA ILE A 282 -14.03 11.78 -0.67
C ILE A 282 -14.66 12.28 -1.97
N ARG A 283 -14.94 13.59 -2.05
CA ARG A 283 -15.49 14.27 -3.24
C ARG A 283 -14.59 15.39 -3.69
N GLY A 284 -14.77 15.89 -4.92
CA GLY A 284 -13.99 17.03 -5.41
C GLY A 284 -12.49 16.70 -5.48
N SER A 285 -11.62 17.70 -5.24
CA SER A 285 -10.19 17.54 -5.54
C SER A 285 -9.19 18.08 -4.52
N TYR A 286 -7.92 17.71 -4.72
CA TYR A 286 -6.75 18.24 -3.99
C TYR A 286 -6.85 18.15 -2.45
N LYS A 287 -7.26 17.00 -1.93
CA LYS A 287 -7.18 16.67 -0.50
C LYS A 287 -6.07 15.67 -0.20
N THR A 288 -5.40 15.81 0.92
CA THR A 288 -4.56 14.77 1.52
C THR A 288 -5.26 14.27 2.78
N ILE A 289 -5.68 13.00 2.78
CA ILE A 289 -6.24 12.33 3.95
C ILE A 289 -5.19 11.36 4.46
N GLN A 290 -4.80 11.48 5.73
CA GLN A 290 -3.73 10.66 6.28
C GLN A 290 -3.85 10.39 7.77
N ASN A 291 -3.12 9.36 8.23
CA ASN A 291 -3.04 8.99 9.65
C ASN A 291 -4.40 8.71 10.28
N VAL A 292 -5.33 8.10 9.53
CA VAL A 292 -6.68 7.74 10.02
C VAL A 292 -6.90 6.25 9.84
N ARG A 293 -7.65 5.65 10.77
CA ARG A 293 -8.13 4.28 10.66
C ARG A 293 -9.61 4.27 10.31
N VAL A 294 -10.00 3.39 9.38
CA VAL A 294 -11.40 3.16 9.00
C VAL A 294 -11.80 1.70 9.17
N THR A 295 -13.04 1.46 9.58
CA THR A 295 -13.61 0.11 9.71
C THR A 295 -15.13 0.15 9.57
N ALA A 296 -15.76 -1.02 9.62
CA ALA A 296 -17.19 -1.14 9.84
C ALA A 296 -17.45 -2.24 10.89
N ASP A 297 -18.56 -2.11 11.59
CA ASP A 297 -19.11 -3.18 12.40
C ASP A 297 -19.47 -4.34 11.47
N LYS A 298 -19.21 -5.56 11.96
CA LYS A 298 -19.50 -6.77 11.20
C LYS A 298 -21.01 -6.83 10.87
N PRO A 299 -21.40 -6.98 9.60
CA PRO A 299 -22.81 -7.11 9.24
C PRO A 299 -23.47 -8.30 9.93
N ASP A 300 -24.71 -8.09 10.39
CA ASP A 300 -25.57 -9.18 10.90
C ASP A 300 -26.02 -10.11 9.79
N SER A 301 -26.18 -9.57 8.57
CA SER A 301 -26.53 -10.33 7.38
C SER A 301 -25.41 -11.33 7.06
N ARG A 302 -25.82 -12.58 6.83
CA ARG A 302 -24.93 -13.66 6.46
C ARG A 302 -25.39 -14.32 5.19
N ASP A 303 -24.42 -14.87 4.48
CA ASP A 303 -24.69 -15.78 3.38
C ASP A 303 -25.46 -17.02 3.88
N THR A 304 -26.41 -17.52 3.09
CA THR A 304 -27.24 -18.69 3.42
C THR A 304 -26.71 -20.01 2.85
N GLY A 305 -25.53 -19.98 2.20
CA GLY A 305 -24.90 -21.13 1.57
C GLY A 305 -23.79 -21.80 2.39
N ARG A 306 -22.82 -22.42 1.70
CA ARG A 306 -21.68 -23.16 2.28
C ARG A 306 -20.85 -22.30 3.25
N CYS A 307 -20.82 -20.99 3.04
CA CYS A 307 -19.89 -20.10 3.70
C CYS A 307 -20.40 -19.48 5.01
N ASN A 308 -21.70 -19.19 5.13
CA ASN A 308 -22.31 -18.53 6.29
C ASN A 308 -21.50 -17.32 6.81
N GLY A 309 -20.78 -16.65 5.91
CA GLY A 309 -19.91 -15.50 6.19
C GLY A 309 -20.70 -14.19 6.21
N PRO A 310 -20.13 -13.11 6.76
CA PRO A 310 -20.79 -11.80 6.74
C PRO A 310 -20.94 -11.30 5.30
N VAL A 311 -22.14 -10.81 4.96
CA VAL A 311 -22.43 -10.19 3.66
C VAL A 311 -22.85 -8.73 3.85
N GLY A 312 -22.39 -7.87 2.95
CA GLY A 312 -22.71 -6.46 2.98
C GLY A 312 -21.86 -5.64 2.03
N TRP A 313 -22.20 -4.36 1.94
CA TRP A 313 -21.41 -3.37 1.22
C TRP A 313 -20.92 -2.31 2.20
N THR A 314 -19.69 -2.45 2.66
CA THR A 314 -19.02 -1.50 3.55
C THR A 314 -17.67 -1.10 2.97
N VAL A 315 -17.44 0.21 2.87
CA VAL A 315 -16.21 0.78 2.29
C VAL A 315 -15.52 1.67 3.30
N GLY A 316 -14.20 1.57 3.39
CA GLY A 316 -13.38 2.44 4.25
C GLY A 316 -13.28 3.84 3.66
N PHE A 317 -12.48 3.98 2.61
CA PHE A 317 -12.30 5.22 1.86
C PHE A 317 -13.02 5.14 0.50
N SER A 318 -14.11 5.90 0.35
CA SER A 318 -14.88 5.97 -0.91
C SER A 318 -14.48 7.23 -1.67
N PHE A 319 -13.75 7.06 -2.77
CA PHE A 319 -13.48 8.12 -3.74
C PHE A 319 -14.64 8.13 -4.73
N THR A 320 -15.51 9.11 -4.56
CA THR A 320 -16.74 9.19 -5.34
C THR A 320 -16.49 9.58 -6.79
N SER A 321 -17.45 9.25 -7.66
CA SER A 321 -17.43 9.69 -9.06
C SER A 321 -17.15 11.21 -9.18
N GLY A 322 -16.21 11.58 -10.06
CA GLY A 322 -15.76 12.95 -10.27
C GLY A 322 -14.69 13.44 -9.27
N SER A 323 -14.32 12.63 -8.26
CA SER A 323 -13.20 12.97 -7.38
C SER A 323 -11.85 12.83 -8.09
N HIS A 324 -10.96 13.81 -7.92
CA HIS A 324 -9.66 13.76 -8.58
C HIS A 324 -8.51 14.42 -7.81
N HIS A 325 -7.28 13.98 -8.06
CA HIS A 325 -6.07 14.56 -7.45
C HIS A 325 -6.05 14.54 -5.92
N ASN A 326 -6.81 13.63 -5.31
CA ASN A 326 -6.81 13.39 -3.87
C ASN A 326 -5.81 12.29 -3.51
N THR A 327 -5.30 12.33 -2.28
CA THR A 327 -4.37 11.32 -1.75
C THR A 327 -4.93 10.76 -0.46
N VAL A 328 -5.03 9.45 -0.35
CA VAL A 328 -5.16 8.73 0.94
C VAL A 328 -3.83 8.07 1.23
N GLN A 329 -3.23 8.37 2.39
CA GLN A 329 -1.94 7.81 2.75
C GLN A 329 -1.74 7.53 4.23
N ASN A 330 -0.79 6.65 4.55
CA ASN A 330 -0.37 6.36 5.92
C ASN A 330 -1.56 6.02 6.83
N SER A 331 -2.56 5.34 6.25
CA SER A 331 -3.85 5.08 6.87
C SER A 331 -4.15 3.58 6.90
N GLN A 332 -5.14 3.19 7.71
CA GLN A 332 -5.48 1.79 7.94
C GLN A 332 -6.94 1.51 7.60
N ALA A 333 -7.22 0.40 6.91
CA ALA A 333 -8.58 -0.06 6.64
C ALA A 333 -8.71 -1.58 6.87
N SER A 334 -9.76 -1.99 7.60
CA SER A 334 -10.00 -3.40 7.96
C SER A 334 -11.47 -3.70 8.19
N GLY A 335 -11.87 -4.97 8.10
CA GLY A 335 -13.24 -5.42 8.43
C GLY A 335 -14.31 -4.99 7.42
N LEU A 336 -13.90 -4.60 6.22
CA LEU A 336 -14.77 -4.02 5.20
C LEU A 336 -15.02 -5.00 4.04
N THR A 337 -15.90 -4.60 3.12
CA THR A 337 -15.98 -5.18 1.78
C THR A 337 -14.81 -4.71 0.93
N ALA A 338 -14.51 -3.40 0.98
CA ALA A 338 -13.34 -2.82 0.35
C ALA A 338 -12.66 -1.83 1.30
N GLY A 339 -11.34 -1.95 1.49
CA GLY A 339 -10.57 -0.95 2.22
C GLY A 339 -10.65 0.43 1.56
N VAL A 340 -10.46 0.45 0.24
CA VAL A 340 -10.59 1.63 -0.61
C VAL A 340 -11.46 1.30 -1.84
N HIS A 341 -12.35 2.21 -2.23
CA HIS A 341 -13.09 2.13 -3.48
C HIS A 341 -12.84 3.39 -4.32
N LEU A 342 -12.22 3.20 -5.49
CA LEU A 342 -12.08 4.21 -6.53
C LEU A 342 -13.24 4.05 -7.51
N GLU A 343 -14.34 4.77 -7.30
CA GLU A 343 -15.55 4.64 -8.12
C GLU A 343 -15.32 5.01 -9.60
N ASP A 344 -16.24 4.62 -10.46
CA ASP A 344 -16.25 5.06 -11.85
C ASP A 344 -16.24 6.60 -11.94
N GLY A 345 -15.36 7.15 -12.78
CA GLY A 345 -15.11 8.59 -12.87
C GLY A 345 -14.20 9.18 -11.78
N ALA A 346 -13.71 8.41 -10.80
CA ALA A 346 -12.63 8.85 -9.92
C ALA A 346 -11.29 8.77 -10.66
N THR A 347 -10.55 9.88 -10.74
CA THR A 347 -9.33 9.92 -11.58
C THR A 347 -8.15 10.69 -10.98
N SER A 348 -6.92 10.26 -11.30
CA SER A 348 -5.70 10.92 -10.80
C SER A 348 -5.62 10.97 -9.28
N ASN A 349 -6.28 10.04 -8.58
CA ASN A 349 -6.18 9.89 -7.14
C ASN A 349 -5.01 8.96 -6.79
N ARG A 350 -4.53 9.07 -5.55
CA ARG A 350 -3.37 8.33 -5.04
C ARG A 350 -3.73 7.60 -3.75
N VAL A 351 -3.43 6.31 -3.69
CA VAL A 351 -3.59 5.45 -2.51
C VAL A 351 -2.19 4.96 -2.14
N LEU A 352 -1.57 5.60 -1.14
CA LEU A 352 -0.14 5.46 -0.86
C LEU A 352 0.14 4.98 0.56
N ARG A 353 1.02 4.00 0.77
CA ARG A 353 1.52 3.66 2.13
C ARG A 353 0.42 3.35 3.13
N ASN A 354 -0.65 2.67 2.68
CA ASN A 354 -1.73 2.26 3.56
C ASN A 354 -1.57 0.80 3.96
N ARG A 355 -2.10 0.47 5.14
CA ARG A 355 -2.27 -0.91 5.59
C ARG A 355 -3.74 -1.32 5.40
N LEU A 356 -3.97 -2.16 4.41
CA LEU A 356 -5.30 -2.59 3.97
C LEU A 356 -5.41 -4.09 4.26
N THR A 357 -5.91 -4.42 5.45
CA THR A 357 -5.82 -5.79 5.99
C THR A 357 -7.13 -6.28 6.57
N ASP A 358 -7.35 -7.59 6.54
CA ASP A 358 -8.50 -8.24 7.17
C ASP A 358 -9.85 -7.67 6.73
N ASN A 359 -9.95 -7.20 5.49
CA ASN A 359 -11.23 -6.94 4.86
C ASN A 359 -11.87 -8.30 4.58
N THR A 360 -13.06 -8.53 5.13
CA THR A 360 -13.63 -9.89 5.29
C THR A 360 -15.14 -9.94 5.04
N VAL A 361 -15.73 -8.87 4.50
CA VAL A 361 -17.16 -8.82 4.18
C VAL A 361 -17.36 -9.10 2.69
N MET A 362 -18.21 -10.07 2.38
CA MET A 362 -18.56 -10.42 1.00
C MET A 362 -19.65 -9.47 0.47
N SER A 363 -19.51 -8.95 -0.76
CA SER A 363 -20.62 -8.31 -1.46
C SER A 363 -21.46 -9.39 -2.15
N LYS A 364 -22.74 -9.50 -1.79
CA LYS A 364 -23.72 -10.43 -2.40
C LYS A 364 -24.87 -9.66 -3.02
N ASN A 365 -25.21 -9.91 -4.29
CA ASN A 365 -26.40 -9.35 -4.94
C ASN A 365 -27.49 -10.42 -5.08
N ASN A 366 -28.38 -10.46 -4.09
CA ASN A 366 -29.21 -11.62 -3.75
C ASN A 366 -30.45 -11.90 -4.64
N ASN A 367 -30.50 -11.48 -5.91
CA ASN A 367 -31.75 -11.54 -6.69
C ASN A 367 -31.81 -12.51 -7.87
N ASP A 368 -30.78 -13.31 -8.21
CA ASP A 368 -30.87 -14.17 -9.41
C ASP A 368 -30.19 -15.55 -9.39
N ASN A 369 -29.73 -16.09 -8.25
CA ASN A 369 -29.00 -17.39 -8.20
C ASN A 369 -27.80 -17.44 -9.17
N GLY A 370 -27.21 -16.28 -9.53
CA GLY A 370 -26.08 -16.17 -10.45
C GLY A 370 -24.75 -15.91 -9.72
N ASN A 371 -23.65 -16.13 -10.46
CA ASN A 371 -22.27 -15.87 -10.03
C ASN A 371 -22.04 -14.37 -9.75
N ASN A 372 -22.33 -13.88 -8.55
CA ASN A 372 -22.26 -12.44 -8.25
C ASN A 372 -21.81 -12.10 -6.82
N ASP A 373 -21.38 -13.11 -6.07
CA ASP A 373 -20.65 -12.91 -4.82
C ASP A 373 -19.25 -12.42 -5.15
N SER A 374 -18.81 -11.30 -4.58
CA SER A 374 -17.43 -10.82 -4.76
C SER A 374 -16.93 -9.99 -3.59
N GLY A 375 -15.62 -10.01 -3.37
CA GLY A 375 -14.97 -9.43 -2.21
C GLY A 375 -14.39 -10.51 -1.29
N ALA A 376 -13.66 -10.16 -0.25
CA ALA A 376 -13.32 -8.80 0.16
C ALA A 376 -12.03 -8.29 -0.51
N TRP A 377 -11.86 -6.97 -0.56
CA TRP A 377 -10.76 -6.34 -1.29
C TRP A 377 -9.96 -5.35 -0.47
N GLY A 378 -8.66 -5.28 -0.76
CA GLY A 378 -7.83 -4.16 -0.34
C GLY A 378 -8.26 -2.88 -1.03
N VAL A 379 -8.16 -2.85 -2.36
CA VAL A 379 -8.66 -1.77 -3.21
C VAL A 379 -9.56 -2.33 -4.31
N LEU A 380 -10.76 -1.76 -4.44
CA LEU A 380 -11.63 -1.91 -5.60
C LEU A 380 -11.48 -0.70 -6.53
N ILE A 381 -11.22 -0.95 -7.81
CA ILE A 381 -10.93 0.06 -8.81
C ILE A 381 -11.91 -0.02 -9.97
N ASN A 382 -12.67 1.05 -10.13
CA ASN A 382 -13.54 1.33 -11.27
C ASN A 382 -13.08 2.58 -12.01
N GLY A 383 -12.37 3.49 -11.33
CA GLY A 383 -11.83 4.72 -11.89
C GLY A 383 -10.57 4.56 -12.75
N ASP A 384 -10.17 5.67 -13.38
CA ASP A 384 -9.10 5.73 -14.38
C ASP A 384 -7.91 6.59 -13.92
N ASN A 385 -6.71 6.30 -14.41
CA ASN A 385 -5.50 7.12 -14.18
C ASN A 385 -5.14 7.31 -12.69
N ASN A 386 -5.47 6.37 -11.82
CA ASN A 386 -5.13 6.42 -10.40
C ASN A 386 -3.80 5.70 -10.12
N GLU A 387 -3.17 6.06 -9.00
CA GLU A 387 -1.93 5.45 -8.50
C GLU A 387 -2.23 4.71 -7.18
N VAL A 388 -1.84 3.45 -7.10
CA VAL A 388 -1.93 2.65 -5.87
C VAL A 388 -0.54 2.09 -5.61
N ALA A 389 0.16 2.65 -4.63
CA ALA A 389 1.56 2.35 -4.45
C ALA A 389 2.02 2.29 -3.00
N TYR A 390 3.07 1.52 -2.73
CA TYR A 390 3.67 1.40 -1.39
C TYR A 390 2.69 0.87 -0.32
N ASN A 391 1.56 0.26 -0.71
CA ASN A 391 0.58 -0.25 0.26
C ASN A 391 0.93 -1.67 0.70
N TYR A 392 0.52 -1.99 1.92
CA TYR A 392 0.58 -3.32 2.49
C TYR A 392 -0.82 -3.95 2.52
N PHE A 393 -0.95 -5.12 1.90
CA PHE A 393 -2.18 -5.91 1.84
C PHE A 393 -2.00 -7.23 2.58
N GLU A 394 -2.95 -7.60 3.42
CA GLU A 394 -2.96 -8.93 4.05
C GLU A 394 -4.34 -9.37 4.54
N GLY A 395 -4.73 -10.60 4.18
CA GLY A 395 -5.98 -11.20 4.66
C GLY A 395 -7.25 -10.54 4.11
N ASN A 396 -7.18 -9.87 2.96
CA ASN A 396 -8.34 -9.33 2.26
C ASN A 396 -9.07 -10.47 1.56
N THR A 397 -9.89 -11.19 2.33
CA THR A 397 -10.58 -12.37 1.85
C THR A 397 -11.90 -12.58 2.59
N ALA A 398 -12.93 -12.98 1.85
CA ALA A 398 -14.21 -13.36 2.39
C ALA A 398 -14.65 -14.71 1.81
N CYS A 399 -15.53 -15.40 2.53
CA CYS A 399 -16.06 -16.68 2.09
C CYS A 399 -17.18 -16.44 1.07
N SER A 400 -17.06 -17.05 -0.12
CA SER A 400 -17.97 -16.94 -1.27
C SER A 400 -18.78 -18.22 -1.45
N GLU A 401 -20.10 -18.12 -1.70
CA GLU A 401 -20.92 -19.31 -1.94
C GLU A 401 -20.47 -20.04 -3.21
N ASP A 402 -20.23 -19.26 -4.27
CA ASP A 402 -19.88 -19.74 -5.60
C ASP A 402 -18.46 -20.32 -5.67
N TYR A 403 -17.54 -19.79 -4.86
CA TYR A 403 -16.09 -19.98 -5.05
C TYR A 403 -15.31 -20.35 -3.77
N GLY A 404 -16.01 -20.46 -2.64
CA GLY A 404 -15.48 -20.86 -1.34
C GLY A 404 -14.80 -19.72 -0.59
N VAL A 405 -13.64 -19.25 -1.01
CA VAL A 405 -12.89 -18.17 -0.32
C VAL A 405 -12.25 -17.30 -1.40
N GLU A 406 -12.64 -16.05 -1.44
CA GLU A 406 -12.29 -15.10 -2.48
C GLU A 406 -11.84 -13.78 -1.89
N GLY A 407 -11.22 -12.96 -2.73
CA GLY A 407 -10.72 -11.67 -2.37
C GLY A 407 -9.47 -11.35 -3.17
N ALA A 408 -9.18 -10.06 -3.27
CA ALA A 408 -8.02 -9.58 -3.98
C ALA A 408 -7.39 -8.38 -3.29
N SER A 409 -6.08 -8.24 -3.43
CA SER A 409 -5.42 -6.98 -3.08
C SER A 409 -5.95 -5.85 -3.97
N LEU A 410 -6.06 -6.13 -5.27
CA LEU A 410 -6.47 -5.19 -6.31
C LEU A 410 -7.56 -5.83 -7.20
N GLU A 411 -8.79 -5.33 -7.08
CA GLU A 411 -9.90 -5.74 -7.95
C GLU A 411 -10.18 -4.66 -8.98
N LEU A 412 -10.05 -4.96 -10.27
CA LEU A 412 -10.30 -4.00 -11.34
C LEU A 412 -11.53 -4.42 -12.12
N TYR A 413 -12.46 -3.49 -12.33
CA TYR A 413 -13.58 -3.70 -13.22
C TYR A 413 -13.77 -2.46 -14.10
N TYR A 414 -13.61 -2.64 -15.42
CA TYR A 414 -13.52 -1.63 -16.48
C TYR A 414 -12.53 -0.46 -16.28
N ALA A 415 -11.61 -0.59 -15.34
CA ALA A 415 -10.68 0.45 -14.92
C ALA A 415 -9.49 0.62 -15.88
N LYS A 416 -9.07 1.84 -16.18
CA LYS A 416 -8.08 2.11 -17.25
C LYS A 416 -6.90 2.95 -16.80
N ARG A 417 -5.72 2.64 -17.36
CA ARG A 417 -4.50 3.45 -17.22
C ARG A 417 -4.09 3.70 -15.76
N ASN A 418 -4.43 2.78 -14.86
CA ASN A 418 -4.01 2.87 -13.47
C ASN A 418 -2.59 2.30 -13.29
N TYR A 419 -1.88 2.81 -12.29
CA TYR A 419 -0.51 2.42 -11.97
C TYR A 419 -0.42 1.84 -10.56
N PHE A 420 -0.10 0.55 -10.49
CA PHE A 420 0.01 -0.23 -9.26
C PHE A 420 1.47 -0.59 -9.07
N HIS A 421 2.15 -0.01 -8.07
CA HIS A 421 3.57 -0.29 -7.91
C HIS A 421 4.10 -0.30 -6.49
N HIS A 422 5.15 -1.09 -6.27
CA HIS A 422 5.81 -1.19 -4.98
C HIS A 422 4.84 -1.56 -3.84
N ASN A 423 3.76 -2.28 -4.13
CA ASN A 423 2.88 -2.79 -3.11
C ASN A 423 3.38 -4.16 -2.62
N THR A 424 3.14 -4.46 -1.35
CA THR A 424 3.41 -5.76 -0.75
C THR A 424 2.08 -6.42 -0.39
N SER A 425 1.81 -7.58 -0.95
CA SER A 425 0.61 -8.38 -0.67
C SER A 425 0.99 -9.74 -0.11
N ILE A 426 0.55 -10.00 1.12
CA ILE A 426 0.82 -11.25 1.84
C ILE A 426 -0.52 -11.92 2.15
N ASN A 427 -0.67 -13.20 1.84
CA ASN A 427 -1.86 -13.99 2.22
C ASN A 427 -3.22 -13.52 1.66
N ASP A 428 -3.25 -12.66 0.64
CA ASP A 428 -4.45 -12.46 -0.17
C ASP A 428 -4.60 -13.62 -1.18
N THR A 429 -5.83 -14.05 -1.46
CA THR A 429 -6.08 -15.17 -2.38
C THR A 429 -5.78 -14.86 -3.83
N THR A 430 -5.85 -13.58 -4.20
CA THR A 430 -5.52 -13.06 -5.51
C THR A 430 -4.76 -11.73 -5.34
N PHE A 431 -3.71 -11.49 -6.12
CA PHE A 431 -3.08 -10.17 -6.13
C PHE A 431 -3.89 -9.19 -7.00
N ALA A 432 -4.08 -9.52 -8.27
CA ALA A 432 -4.87 -8.71 -9.19
C ALA A 432 -5.75 -9.54 -10.14
N GLU A 433 -7.02 -9.17 -10.22
CA GLU A 433 -7.96 -9.62 -11.26
C GLU A 433 -8.53 -8.44 -12.03
N LEU A 434 -8.67 -8.60 -13.35
CA LEU A 434 -9.20 -7.58 -14.25
C LEU A 434 -10.46 -8.06 -14.96
N GLY A 435 -11.59 -7.46 -14.63
CA GLY A 435 -12.88 -7.64 -15.28
C GLY A 435 -13.31 -6.46 -16.13
N GLY A 436 -14.50 -6.59 -16.71
CA GLY A 436 -15.18 -5.52 -17.44
C GLY A 436 -16.38 -6.07 -18.21
N SER A 437 -16.63 -5.48 -19.38
CA SER A 437 -17.60 -5.94 -20.35
C SER A 437 -17.02 -5.81 -21.76
N ARG A 438 -17.75 -6.32 -22.76
CA ARG A 438 -17.38 -6.19 -24.17
C ARG A 438 -17.14 -4.73 -24.60
N ASP A 439 -17.94 -3.82 -24.07
CA ASP A 439 -17.94 -2.40 -24.48
C ASP A 439 -17.17 -1.50 -23.50
N ASN A 440 -16.93 -1.96 -22.27
CA ASN A 440 -16.15 -1.23 -21.28
C ASN A 440 -15.14 -2.15 -20.59
N ARG A 441 -13.88 -2.03 -20.97
CA ARG A 441 -12.81 -2.96 -20.64
C ARG A 441 -11.83 -2.35 -19.66
N SER A 442 -11.24 -3.19 -18.79
CA SER A 442 -10.05 -2.79 -18.06
C SER A 442 -8.85 -2.83 -19.00
N GLU A 443 -8.17 -1.69 -19.23
CA GLU A 443 -7.11 -1.61 -20.24
C GLU A 443 -5.97 -0.67 -19.83
N TYR A 444 -4.77 -0.97 -20.32
CA TYR A 444 -3.55 -0.19 -20.11
C TYR A 444 -3.16 -0.02 -18.63
N ASN A 445 -3.55 -0.97 -17.77
CA ASN A 445 -3.14 -0.98 -16.37
C ASN A 445 -1.73 -1.55 -16.22
N ARG A 446 -0.94 -0.93 -15.34
CA ARG A 446 0.46 -1.28 -15.10
C ARG A 446 0.65 -1.75 -13.68
N PHE A 447 1.22 -2.93 -13.51
CA PHE A 447 1.58 -3.56 -12.25
C PHE A 447 3.09 -3.75 -12.24
N GLU A 448 3.82 -2.91 -11.51
CA GLU A 448 5.27 -2.93 -11.54
C GLU A 448 5.90 -2.91 -10.15
N TYR A 449 6.98 -3.66 -9.94
CA TYR A 449 7.71 -3.65 -8.66
C TYR A 449 6.88 -4.10 -7.45
N ASN A 450 5.83 -4.90 -7.63
CA ASN A 450 5.03 -5.41 -6.52
C ASN A 450 5.56 -6.76 -6.01
N VAL A 451 5.33 -7.04 -4.72
CA VAL A 451 5.55 -8.34 -4.09
C VAL A 451 4.20 -8.98 -3.80
N TYR A 452 4.02 -10.24 -4.22
CA TYR A 452 2.86 -11.05 -3.87
C TYR A 452 3.29 -12.42 -3.33
N ALA A 453 2.84 -12.74 -2.12
CA ALA A 453 3.16 -14.00 -1.47
C ALA A 453 1.98 -14.58 -0.66
N PRO A 454 1.18 -15.48 -1.25
CA PRO A 454 0.16 -16.25 -0.53
C PRO A 454 0.83 -17.38 0.28
N LEU A 455 1.39 -17.05 1.43
CA LEU A 455 2.13 -17.98 2.28
C LEU A 455 1.20 -18.95 3.04
N ASP A 456 0.05 -18.45 3.51
CA ASP A 456 -0.94 -19.19 4.31
C ASP A 456 -2.37 -18.95 3.80
N THR A 457 -2.67 -19.50 2.63
CA THR A 457 -3.98 -19.35 1.95
C THR A 457 -4.66 -20.70 1.70
N ASN A 458 -4.25 -21.75 2.44
CA ASN A 458 -4.64 -23.14 2.20
C ASN A 458 -4.42 -23.57 0.73
N GLY A 459 -3.31 -23.11 0.16
CA GLY A 459 -2.92 -23.44 -1.20
C GLY A 459 -3.65 -22.66 -2.30
N ARG A 460 -4.44 -21.63 -1.97
CA ARG A 460 -4.92 -20.67 -2.97
C ARG A 460 -3.77 -19.73 -3.38
N GLY A 461 -4.02 -18.85 -4.33
CA GLY A 461 -3.04 -17.83 -4.69
C GLY A 461 -2.93 -17.65 -6.20
N GLU A 462 -3.39 -16.52 -6.70
CA GLU A 462 -3.38 -16.17 -8.12
C GLU A 462 -2.77 -14.79 -8.30
N ALA A 463 -1.61 -14.70 -8.96
CA ALA A 463 -0.91 -13.41 -9.02
C ALA A 463 -1.52 -12.46 -10.06
N LEU A 464 -1.80 -12.96 -11.26
CA LEU A 464 -2.45 -12.17 -12.30
C LEU A 464 -3.38 -13.02 -13.15
N VAL A 465 -4.64 -12.59 -13.24
CA VAL A 465 -5.64 -13.17 -14.13
C VAL A 465 -6.10 -12.11 -15.13
N VAL A 466 -5.81 -12.34 -16.41
CA VAL A 466 -6.21 -11.45 -17.51
C VAL A 466 -6.91 -12.22 -18.62
N ARG A 467 -7.70 -11.48 -19.41
CA ARG A 467 -8.52 -11.99 -20.51
C ARG A 467 -8.05 -11.40 -21.85
N GLY A 468 -8.00 -12.25 -22.86
CA GLY A 468 -7.57 -11.98 -24.22
C GLY A 468 -8.65 -11.32 -25.07
N SER A 469 -8.34 -11.06 -26.34
CA SER A 469 -9.18 -10.25 -27.25
C SER A 469 -10.55 -10.87 -27.58
N GLU A 470 -10.72 -12.17 -27.38
CA GLU A 470 -11.95 -12.91 -27.71
C GLU A 470 -12.92 -13.01 -26.52
N SER A 471 -12.51 -12.52 -25.34
CA SER A 471 -13.33 -12.65 -24.14
C SER A 471 -14.62 -11.85 -24.23
N LYS A 472 -15.74 -12.51 -23.96
CA LYS A 472 -17.08 -11.90 -23.89
C LYS A 472 -17.25 -11.03 -22.63
N TRP A 473 -16.34 -11.16 -21.68
CA TRP A 473 -16.36 -10.50 -20.37
C TRP A 473 -15.42 -9.28 -20.30
N GLY A 474 -14.98 -8.81 -21.47
CA GLY A 474 -14.04 -7.70 -21.61
C GLY A 474 -12.59 -8.18 -21.67
N SER A 475 -11.90 -7.82 -22.75
CA SER A 475 -10.46 -8.06 -22.91
C SER A 475 -9.64 -7.09 -22.06
N ASN A 476 -8.39 -7.45 -21.73
CA ASN A 476 -7.49 -6.61 -20.95
C ASN A 476 -6.26 -6.11 -21.74
N PRO A 477 -6.46 -5.34 -22.82
CA PRO A 477 -5.35 -4.90 -23.68
C PRO A 477 -4.38 -3.98 -22.95
N GLY A 478 -3.11 -4.10 -23.31
CA GLY A 478 -2.04 -3.25 -22.80
C GLY A 478 -1.71 -3.46 -21.32
N THR A 479 -2.07 -4.60 -20.74
CA THR A 479 -1.71 -4.91 -19.35
C THR A 479 -0.20 -5.11 -19.26
N VAL A 480 0.43 -4.44 -18.29
CA VAL A 480 1.85 -4.56 -18.01
C VAL A 480 2.03 -5.18 -16.63
N PHE A 481 2.83 -6.24 -16.55
CA PHE A 481 3.23 -6.88 -15.29
C PHE A 481 4.74 -7.04 -15.31
N ASN A 482 5.49 -6.04 -14.84
CA ASN A 482 6.95 -6.03 -14.91
C ASN A 482 7.62 -5.92 -13.55
N ASN A 483 8.82 -6.50 -13.41
CA ASN A 483 9.63 -6.36 -12.20
C ASN A 483 8.88 -6.75 -10.92
N ASN A 484 7.88 -7.64 -10.98
CA ASN A 484 7.17 -8.11 -9.80
C ASN A 484 7.81 -9.39 -9.25
N THR A 485 7.69 -9.60 -7.95
CA THR A 485 8.05 -10.86 -7.28
C THR A 485 6.80 -11.56 -6.81
N VAL A 486 6.58 -12.77 -7.31
CA VAL A 486 5.51 -13.68 -6.92
C VAL A 486 6.14 -14.91 -6.27
N PHE A 487 5.70 -15.26 -5.07
CA PHE A 487 6.23 -16.40 -4.34
C PHE A 487 5.12 -17.27 -3.74
N ASN A 488 5.24 -18.59 -3.91
CA ASN A 488 4.30 -19.59 -3.38
C ASN A 488 2.86 -19.53 -3.93
N SER A 489 2.65 -18.92 -5.12
CA SER A 489 1.31 -18.89 -5.71
C SER A 489 0.89 -20.25 -6.29
N ASN A 490 -0.42 -20.52 -6.35
CA ASN A 490 -0.94 -21.69 -7.06
C ASN A 490 -1.00 -21.47 -8.58
N LEU A 491 -1.23 -20.22 -8.99
CA LEU A 491 -1.13 -19.72 -10.35
C LEU A 491 -0.23 -18.49 -10.34
N GLY A 492 0.77 -18.45 -11.21
CA GLY A 492 1.53 -17.23 -11.44
C GLY A 492 0.73 -16.27 -12.30
N VAL A 493 0.75 -16.49 -13.63
CA VAL A 493 0.03 -15.63 -14.59
C VAL A 493 -0.86 -16.47 -15.49
N PHE A 494 -2.10 -16.04 -15.67
CA PHE A 494 -3.05 -16.62 -16.63
C PHE A 494 -3.50 -15.57 -17.66
N CYS A 495 -3.49 -15.96 -18.93
CA CYS A 495 -4.11 -15.20 -20.01
C CYS A 495 -4.86 -16.15 -20.97
N GLY A 496 -6.19 -16.13 -20.94
CA GLY A 496 -7.04 -16.95 -21.81
C GLY A 496 -8.01 -16.12 -22.63
N ASP A 497 -8.78 -16.76 -23.50
CA ASP A 497 -9.73 -16.14 -24.43
C ASP A 497 -9.06 -15.26 -25.50
N GLY A 498 -8.02 -15.77 -26.15
CA GLY A 498 -7.36 -15.10 -27.27
C GLY A 498 -6.26 -14.13 -26.84
N CYS A 499 -5.33 -14.61 -26.02
CA CYS A 499 -4.16 -13.86 -25.62
C CYS A 499 -3.27 -13.52 -26.84
N ASN A 500 -2.68 -12.33 -26.84
CA ASN A 500 -1.71 -11.89 -27.84
C ASN A 500 -0.75 -10.84 -27.24
N GLU A 501 0.28 -10.43 -27.99
CA GLU A 501 1.29 -9.47 -27.50
C GLU A 501 0.71 -8.08 -27.18
N GLY A 502 -0.48 -7.76 -27.70
CA GLY A 502 -1.22 -6.54 -27.36
C GLY A 502 -2.04 -6.65 -26.06
N ILE A 503 -2.15 -7.85 -25.48
CA ILE A 503 -2.84 -8.08 -24.20
C ILE A 503 -1.89 -7.93 -23.03
N LEU A 504 -0.77 -8.66 -23.05
CA LEU A 504 0.11 -8.79 -21.89
C LEU A 504 1.58 -8.54 -22.24
N THR A 505 2.17 -7.59 -21.52
CA THR A 505 3.62 -7.45 -21.38
C THR A 505 4.05 -7.99 -20.03
N LEU A 506 4.99 -8.94 -20.03
CA LEU A 506 5.45 -9.66 -18.84
C LEU A 506 6.98 -9.65 -18.81
N LYS A 507 7.61 -8.71 -18.10
CA LYS A 507 9.07 -8.55 -18.16
C LYS A 507 9.78 -8.50 -16.82
N ASP A 508 10.94 -9.13 -16.76
CA ASP A 508 11.84 -9.08 -15.62
C ASP A 508 11.17 -9.41 -14.27
N ASN A 509 10.18 -10.31 -14.27
CA ASN A 509 9.52 -10.77 -13.05
C ASN A 509 10.25 -11.97 -12.45
N ILE A 510 10.02 -12.21 -11.17
CA ILE A 510 10.25 -13.51 -10.54
C ILE A 510 8.89 -14.12 -10.23
N ILE A 511 8.63 -15.33 -10.72
CA ILE A 511 7.37 -16.03 -10.50
C ILE A 511 7.67 -17.45 -10.02
N VAL A 512 7.42 -17.67 -8.73
CA VAL A 512 7.61 -18.96 -8.06
C VAL A 512 6.27 -19.52 -7.64
N THR A 513 5.85 -20.63 -8.25
CA THR A 513 4.64 -21.36 -7.83
C THR A 513 4.93 -22.42 -6.78
N ARG A 514 3.91 -22.71 -5.95
CA ARG A 514 3.98 -23.68 -4.85
C ARG A 514 4.30 -25.11 -5.33
N ARG A 515 4.70 -25.96 -4.39
CA ARG A 515 4.78 -27.41 -4.63
C ARG A 515 3.39 -27.97 -4.95
N ASN A 516 3.33 -28.90 -5.89
CA ASN A 516 2.10 -29.49 -6.40
C ASN A 516 1.07 -28.42 -6.78
N ALA A 517 1.52 -27.32 -7.39
CA ALA A 517 0.62 -26.31 -7.94
C ALA A 517 -0.31 -26.98 -8.95
N SER A 518 -1.63 -26.76 -8.81
CA SER A 518 -2.60 -27.34 -9.73
C SER A 518 -2.69 -26.57 -11.06
N LYS A 519 -2.16 -25.34 -11.09
CA LYS A 519 -2.10 -24.47 -12.27
C LYS A 519 -0.64 -24.18 -12.62
N ASP A 520 -0.42 -23.55 -13.78
CA ASP A 520 0.91 -23.26 -14.30
C ASP A 520 1.56 -22.06 -13.59
N THR A 521 2.89 -22.00 -13.65
CA THR A 521 3.64 -20.78 -13.33
C THR A 521 3.27 -19.67 -14.31
N VAL A 522 3.13 -19.99 -15.59
CA VAL A 522 2.55 -19.11 -16.61
C VAL A 522 1.76 -19.95 -17.59
N TRP A 523 0.49 -19.60 -17.83
CA TRP A 523 -0.31 -20.18 -18.89
C TRP A 523 -0.92 -19.09 -19.77
N THR A 524 -0.70 -19.20 -21.07
CA THR A 524 -1.33 -18.32 -22.07
C THR A 524 -1.77 -19.12 -23.30
N ASP A 525 -2.97 -18.83 -23.80
CA ASP A 525 -3.53 -19.49 -24.98
C ASP A 525 -3.06 -18.92 -26.34
N GLY A 526 -2.27 -17.85 -26.30
CA GLY A 526 -1.57 -17.25 -27.44
C GLY A 526 -0.30 -16.50 -27.02
N PRO A 527 0.44 -15.91 -27.98
CA PRO A 527 1.76 -15.35 -27.71
C PRO A 527 1.68 -14.09 -26.84
N ILE A 528 2.67 -13.84 -26.00
CA ILE A 528 2.75 -12.61 -25.19
C ILE A 528 4.10 -11.90 -25.36
N ASN A 529 4.14 -10.62 -24.99
CA ASN A 529 5.37 -9.82 -24.97
C ASN A 529 6.14 -10.08 -23.67
N GLU A 530 6.79 -11.24 -23.59
CA GLU A 530 7.59 -11.63 -22.42
C GLU A 530 9.09 -11.68 -22.68
N SER A 531 9.86 -11.24 -21.68
CA SER A 531 11.32 -11.28 -21.70
C SER A 531 11.88 -11.12 -20.31
N GLY A 532 12.97 -11.80 -20.02
CA GLY A 532 13.75 -11.54 -18.83
C GLY A 532 13.20 -12.11 -17.52
N ASN A 533 12.18 -12.96 -17.58
CA ASN A 533 11.55 -13.49 -16.37
C ASN A 533 12.33 -14.66 -15.76
N VAL A 534 12.19 -14.85 -14.45
CA VAL A 534 12.62 -16.05 -13.74
C VAL A 534 11.38 -16.82 -13.33
N TYR A 535 11.25 -18.04 -13.86
CA TYR A 535 10.15 -18.94 -13.53
C TYR A 535 10.66 -20.12 -12.71
N TYR A 536 9.90 -20.52 -11.70
CA TYR A 536 10.20 -21.72 -10.93
C TYR A 536 8.93 -22.30 -10.30
N GLN A 537 8.92 -23.60 -10.04
CA GLN A 537 7.97 -24.25 -9.14
C GLN A 537 8.77 -24.89 -8.01
N LEU A 538 8.29 -24.81 -6.77
CA LEU A 538 9.04 -25.22 -5.57
C LEU A 538 9.38 -26.72 -5.47
N ASP A 539 8.86 -27.56 -6.37
CA ASP A 539 9.20 -28.98 -6.54
C ASP A 539 10.00 -29.26 -7.82
N GLY A 540 10.34 -28.21 -8.58
CA GLY A 540 11.09 -28.28 -9.83
C GLY A 540 10.27 -28.64 -11.07
N GLU A 541 8.97 -28.92 -10.94
CA GLU A 541 8.13 -29.30 -12.09
C GLU A 541 7.94 -28.11 -13.05
N ARG A 542 8.32 -28.28 -14.32
CA ARG A 542 8.26 -27.21 -15.31
C ARG A 542 6.84 -26.98 -15.86
N LYS A 543 6.17 -25.93 -15.39
CA LYS A 543 4.84 -25.49 -15.88
C LYS A 543 4.83 -24.07 -16.45
N VAL A 544 5.40 -23.93 -17.65
CA VAL A 544 5.36 -22.69 -18.43
C VAL A 544 4.83 -23.00 -19.82
N THR A 545 3.62 -22.51 -20.09
CA THR A 545 2.87 -22.67 -21.33
C THR A 545 2.64 -21.30 -21.96
N ILE A 546 3.30 -21.03 -23.08
CA ILE A 546 3.06 -19.86 -23.92
C ILE A 546 2.72 -20.35 -25.32
N ASN A 547 1.44 -20.37 -25.67
CA ASN A 547 1.03 -20.89 -26.97
C ASN A 547 1.45 -19.95 -28.10
N GLY A 548 1.82 -20.52 -29.24
CA GLY A 548 2.24 -19.74 -30.42
C GLY A 548 3.65 -19.13 -30.34
N LYS A 549 4.38 -19.25 -29.21
CA LYS A 549 5.76 -18.76 -29.09
C LYS A 549 6.58 -19.57 -28.10
N ARG A 550 7.88 -19.79 -28.38
CA ARG A 550 8.78 -20.33 -27.35
C ARG A 550 9.06 -19.27 -26.30
N MET A 551 9.28 -19.70 -25.05
CA MET A 551 9.82 -18.85 -24.00
C MET A 551 11.09 -18.13 -24.50
N SER A 552 11.15 -16.83 -24.27
CA SER A 552 12.25 -15.93 -24.61
C SER A 552 13.57 -16.48 -24.09
N SER A 553 14.63 -16.36 -24.88
CA SER A 553 15.98 -16.76 -24.48
C SER A 553 16.55 -15.93 -23.33
N SER A 554 15.96 -14.77 -23.05
CA SER A 554 16.31 -13.91 -21.91
C SER A 554 15.60 -14.31 -20.61
N SER A 555 14.56 -15.14 -20.69
CA SER A 555 13.84 -15.70 -19.54
C SER A 555 14.44 -17.07 -19.18
N ILE A 556 14.38 -17.44 -17.91
CA ILE A 556 15.00 -18.67 -17.40
C ILE A 556 14.02 -19.46 -16.53
N TRP A 557 14.16 -20.79 -16.56
CA TRP A 557 13.56 -21.69 -15.58
C TRP A 557 14.63 -22.08 -14.56
N SER A 558 14.61 -21.45 -13.39
CA SER A 558 15.64 -21.69 -12.35
C SER A 558 15.14 -21.18 -11.00
N ASP A 559 15.60 -21.82 -9.93
CA ASP A 559 15.39 -21.33 -8.56
C ASP A 559 15.99 -19.91 -8.45
N PRO A 560 15.19 -18.89 -8.08
CA PRO A 560 15.69 -17.52 -7.92
C PRO A 560 16.65 -17.36 -6.75
N ARG A 561 16.76 -18.34 -5.83
CA ARG A 561 17.62 -18.30 -4.64
C ARG A 561 17.31 -17.11 -3.73
N MET A 562 16.05 -16.99 -3.31
CA MET A 562 15.64 -16.02 -2.29
C MET A 562 16.24 -16.38 -0.92
N GLN A 563 16.53 -15.38 -0.08
CA GLN A 563 17.24 -15.56 1.19
C GLN A 563 16.39 -16.28 2.25
N GLU A 564 15.10 -15.94 2.41
CA GLU A 564 14.21 -16.53 3.43
C GLU A 564 12.73 -16.18 3.12
N PRO A 565 12.18 -16.55 1.94
CA PRO A 565 10.91 -16.00 1.47
C PRO A 565 9.68 -16.42 2.32
N TRP A 566 9.78 -17.52 3.07
CA TRP A 566 8.74 -17.94 4.02
C TRP A 566 8.66 -17.04 5.26
N ASP A 567 9.77 -16.39 5.62
CA ASP A 567 9.85 -15.40 6.69
C ASP A 567 9.63 -13.98 6.15
N ARG A 568 8.98 -13.85 4.98
CA ARG A 568 8.69 -12.60 4.28
C ARG A 568 9.93 -11.82 3.81
N LYS A 569 11.08 -12.50 3.66
CA LYS A 569 12.33 -11.93 3.13
C LYS A 569 12.56 -12.38 1.69
N PHE A 570 12.19 -11.52 0.74
CA PHE A 570 12.18 -11.86 -0.69
C PHE A 570 13.45 -11.45 -1.43
N GLU A 571 14.48 -10.97 -0.72
CA GLU A 571 15.76 -10.61 -1.29
C GLU A 571 16.45 -11.80 -1.94
N LEU A 572 17.10 -11.54 -3.06
CA LEU A 572 17.88 -12.55 -3.77
C LEU A 572 19.25 -12.71 -3.10
N ARG A 573 19.71 -13.95 -3.03
CA ARG A 573 21.09 -14.26 -2.67
C ARG A 573 22.05 -13.73 -3.73
N SER A 574 23.30 -13.51 -3.34
CA SER A 574 24.36 -13.03 -4.24
C SER A 574 24.62 -13.95 -5.42
N ASP A 575 24.30 -15.25 -5.28
CA ASP A 575 24.46 -16.29 -6.29
C ASP A 575 23.19 -16.55 -7.13
N ALA A 576 22.16 -15.72 -7.02
CA ALA A 576 20.93 -15.82 -7.81
C ALA A 576 21.20 -15.65 -9.32
N PRO A 577 20.54 -16.45 -10.19
CA PRO A 577 20.84 -16.48 -11.62
C PRO A 577 20.45 -15.21 -12.38
N LYS A 578 19.50 -14.41 -11.84
CA LYS A 578 19.10 -13.13 -12.44
C LYS A 578 18.71 -12.09 -11.39
N ARG A 579 19.71 -11.42 -10.83
CA ARG A 579 19.57 -10.48 -9.69
C ARG A 579 18.80 -9.18 -9.95
N LEU A 580 18.56 -8.83 -11.20
CA LEU A 580 17.81 -7.61 -11.58
C LEU A 580 16.33 -7.89 -11.87
N ALA A 581 15.91 -9.16 -11.80
CA ALA A 581 14.50 -9.52 -11.94
C ALA A 581 13.79 -9.41 -10.59
N GLY A 582 12.49 -9.19 -10.66
CA GLY A 582 11.60 -9.11 -9.52
C GLY A 582 11.63 -7.76 -8.81
N ALA A 583 10.72 -7.65 -7.86
CA ALA A 583 10.69 -6.60 -6.87
C ALA A 583 11.45 -7.09 -5.64
N LEU A 584 12.16 -6.18 -4.98
CA LEU A 584 12.47 -6.39 -3.58
C LEU A 584 11.27 -5.88 -2.78
N PRO A 585 10.97 -6.48 -1.62
CA PRO A 585 10.09 -5.83 -0.66
C PRO A 585 10.64 -4.44 -0.43
N LEU A 586 9.76 -3.46 -0.40
CA LEU A 586 10.12 -2.28 0.35
C LEU A 586 10.36 -2.78 1.77
N PRO A 587 11.48 -2.37 2.38
CA PRO A 587 11.83 -2.82 3.71
C PRO A 587 10.69 -2.54 4.71
#